data_AF-A0A7Y5CDK2-F1
#
_entry.id   AF-A0A7Y5CDK2-F1
#
_cell.length_a   1.000
_cell.length_b   1.000
_cell.length_c   1.000
_cell.angle_alpha   90.00
_cell.angle_beta   90.00
_cell.angle_gamma   90.00
#
_symmetry.space_group_name_H-M   'P 1'
#
loop_
_entity.id
_entity.type
_entity.pdbx_description
1 polymer ?
#
loop_
_entity_poly.entity_id
_entity_poly.type
_entity_poly.pdbx_seq_one_letter_code
_entity_poly.pdbx_strand_id
1 'polypeptide(L)'
;MAARTAGVGAAGSGAGTSRCKEDSVMGQSNAEARFAQANQAYLDENYDLANAILTELNYQFPGNVNLLKAHARTLAKLGQFQEAIDICDRLENELGYARAASFRKPLEAKLRARSKAIDLSFDPNAHANEPAVEMEAMSAEGAEEKKARRFRIKPIRLGILILLVVGMYFQYVPYWLGGGLIAAYFLIKFALGKAFVALFSIPFKMKGKALAGATVELHGIEWSEKPKDADTDDDEDEPKKPKPPLRYAWLDVTITPPVRTQGFTHWEPGELMVAPSTIKIKKLDDMDKCFRIHSVKFITDGREEQDDEGYKVRGPQRIKLLAEFPADAKAIKFYYYGYGFGELSLTGQYSH
;
A
#
# COMPACT_ATOMS: atom_id res chain seq x y z
N MET A 1 80.00 43.42 -20.16
CA MET A 1 78.98 43.35 -19.08
C MET A 1 77.95 42.31 -19.52
N ALA A 2 78.07 41.01 -19.24
CA ALA A 2 78.13 40.29 -17.96
C ALA A 2 76.80 40.32 -17.17
N ALA A 3 75.93 39.32 -17.39
CA ALA A 3 75.13 38.57 -16.40
C ALA A 3 74.20 37.57 -17.16
N ARG A 4 74.45 36.25 -17.18
CA ARG A 4 74.24 35.16 -16.19
C ARG A 4 72.77 34.73 -15.97
N THR A 5 72.51 33.48 -16.40
CA THR A 5 71.76 32.38 -15.75
C THR A 5 70.28 32.53 -15.40
N ALA A 6 69.41 31.67 -15.94
CA ALA A 6 69.05 30.36 -15.34
C ALA A 6 67.80 29.77 -16.04
N GLY A 7 67.88 28.52 -16.48
CA GLY A 7 66.72 27.72 -16.85
C GLY A 7 66.06 27.12 -15.61
N VAL A 8 64.73 26.99 -15.63
CA VAL A 8 63.97 26.17 -14.67
C VAL A 8 62.93 25.40 -15.46
N GLY A 9 63.00 24.08 -15.34
CA GLY A 9 62.18 23.12 -16.05
C GLY A 9 60.74 23.07 -15.57
N ALA A 10 59.82 22.85 -16.52
CA ALA A 10 58.43 22.51 -16.27
C ALA A 10 58.32 21.00 -16.06
N ALA A 11 58.30 20.57 -14.79
CA ALA A 11 57.90 19.23 -14.40
C ALA A 11 57.18 19.30 -13.04
N GLY A 12 55.98 18.74 -12.98
CA GLY A 12 55.32 18.37 -11.73
C GLY A 12 54.00 19.08 -11.44
N SER A 13 52.90 18.33 -11.55
CA SER A 13 51.95 18.07 -10.45
C SER A 13 50.60 17.66 -11.02
N GLY A 14 50.50 16.38 -11.42
CA GLY A 14 49.26 15.75 -11.88
C GLY A 14 48.99 14.48 -11.06
N ALA A 15 48.93 14.61 -9.74
CA ALA A 15 48.64 13.50 -8.83
C ALA A 15 47.96 14.04 -7.56
N GLY A 16 46.64 14.28 -7.64
CA GLY A 16 45.90 14.83 -6.49
C GLY A 16 44.39 14.58 -6.44
N THR A 17 43.78 13.94 -7.44
CA THR A 17 42.31 13.84 -7.54
C THR A 17 41.74 12.42 -7.37
N SER A 18 42.58 11.41 -7.15
CA SER A 18 42.09 10.01 -7.10
C SER A 18 41.74 9.50 -5.70
N ARG A 19 42.00 10.25 -4.62
CA ARG A 19 41.79 9.78 -3.23
C ARG A 19 40.44 10.15 -2.61
N CYS A 20 39.70 11.12 -3.17
CA CYS A 20 38.42 11.55 -2.60
C CYS A 20 37.20 10.70 -3.04
N LYS A 21 37.36 9.77 -4.00
CA LYS A 21 36.24 8.94 -4.48
C LYS A 21 36.02 7.66 -3.66
N GLU A 22 37.06 7.09 -3.06
CA GLU A 22 36.93 5.84 -2.29
C GLU A 22 36.27 6.06 -0.92
N ASP A 23 36.57 7.17 -0.25
CA ASP A 23 35.96 7.50 1.06
C ASP A 23 34.44 7.74 0.95
N SER A 24 33.96 8.22 -0.20
CA SER A 24 32.53 8.46 -0.43
C SER A 24 31.73 7.17 -0.63
N VAL A 25 32.35 6.09 -1.13
CA VAL A 25 31.66 4.83 -1.40
C VAL A 25 31.52 3.99 -0.13
N MET A 26 32.56 3.98 0.72
CA MET A 26 32.48 3.28 2.01
C MET A 26 31.48 3.93 2.97
N GLY A 27 31.31 5.26 2.93
CA GLY A 27 30.31 5.96 3.73
C GLY A 27 28.85 5.60 3.38
N GLN A 28 28.57 5.36 2.09
CA GLN A 28 27.22 5.02 1.62
C GLN A 28 26.79 3.62 2.07
N SER A 29 27.68 2.63 1.95
CA SER A 29 27.39 1.24 2.37
C SER A 29 27.07 1.14 3.87
N ASN A 30 27.80 1.87 4.71
CA ASN A 30 27.54 1.91 6.15
C ASN A 30 26.19 2.61 6.48
N ALA A 31 25.86 3.69 5.76
CA ALA A 31 24.61 4.40 5.94
C ALA A 31 23.39 3.54 5.59
N GLU A 32 23.48 2.76 4.51
CA GLU A 32 22.43 1.81 4.11
C GLU A 32 22.24 0.70 5.13
N ALA A 33 23.33 0.11 5.64
CA ALA A 33 23.26 -0.92 6.69
C ALA A 33 22.62 -0.40 7.97
N ARG A 34 22.99 0.81 8.41
CA ARG A 34 22.38 1.46 9.58
C ARG A 34 20.92 1.84 9.35
N PHE A 35 20.56 2.29 8.16
CA PHE A 35 19.16 2.57 7.83
C PHE A 35 18.32 1.28 7.85
N ALA A 36 18.85 0.17 7.33
CA ALA A 36 18.22 -1.15 7.44
C ALA A 36 18.08 -1.59 8.91
N GLN A 37 19.09 -1.37 9.74
CA GLN A 37 19.03 -1.63 11.18
C GLN A 37 17.94 -0.79 11.87
N ALA A 38 17.81 0.49 11.54
CA ALA A 38 16.74 1.33 12.06
C ALA A 38 15.34 0.85 11.62
N ASN A 39 15.22 0.37 10.38
CA ASN A 39 13.97 -0.19 9.88
C ASN A 39 13.61 -1.50 10.58
N GLN A 40 14.60 -2.38 10.82
CA GLN A 40 14.38 -3.60 11.61
C GLN A 40 13.95 -3.25 13.04
N ALA A 41 14.63 -2.31 13.70
CA ALA A 41 14.25 -1.86 15.04
C ALA A 41 12.83 -1.27 15.08
N TYR A 42 12.40 -0.57 14.03
CA TYR A 42 11.02 -0.09 13.91
C TYR A 42 10.01 -1.24 13.79
N LEU A 43 10.31 -2.27 13.00
CA LEU A 43 9.46 -3.46 12.85
C LEU A 43 9.37 -4.27 14.15
N ASP A 44 10.46 -4.33 14.91
CA ASP A 44 10.53 -4.98 16.22
C ASP A 44 9.90 -4.11 17.34
N GLU A 45 9.19 -3.02 16.99
CA GLU A 45 8.57 -2.03 17.89
C GLU A 45 9.55 -1.33 18.85
N ASN A 46 10.86 -1.42 18.60
CA ASN A 46 11.90 -0.73 19.36
C ASN A 46 12.12 0.68 18.80
N TYR A 47 11.11 1.53 18.97
CA TYR A 47 11.07 2.87 18.39
C TYR A 47 12.16 3.80 18.93
N ASP A 48 12.60 3.63 20.18
CA ASP A 48 13.69 4.42 20.77
C ASP A 48 15.02 4.17 20.07
N LEU A 49 15.36 2.90 19.84
CA LEU A 49 16.58 2.53 19.10
C LEU A 49 16.50 3.01 17.65
N ALA A 50 15.36 2.80 16.99
CA ALA A 50 15.14 3.30 15.64
C ALA A 50 15.34 4.83 15.56
N ASN A 51 14.80 5.57 16.52
CA ASN A 51 14.90 7.02 16.59
C ASN A 51 16.35 7.49 16.80
N ALA A 52 17.11 6.80 17.66
CA ALA A 52 18.52 7.11 17.90
C ALA A 52 19.38 6.94 16.63
N ILE A 53 19.20 5.83 15.92
CA ILE A 53 19.92 5.56 14.66
C ILE A 53 19.52 6.58 13.58
N LEU A 54 18.22 6.86 13.43
CA LEU A 54 17.71 7.82 12.44
C LEU A 54 18.18 9.25 12.72
N THR A 55 18.31 9.64 13.99
CA THR A 55 18.86 10.93 14.39
C THR A 55 20.34 11.06 13.99
N GLU A 56 21.14 10.03 14.25
CA GLU A 56 22.56 10.01 13.86
C GLU A 56 22.70 10.08 12.33
N LEU A 57 21.92 9.28 11.60
CA LEU A 57 21.93 9.30 10.14
C LEU A 57 21.45 10.64 9.57
N ASN A 58 20.47 11.30 10.19
CA ASN A 58 20.00 12.63 9.75
C ASN A 58 21.09 13.71 9.91
N TYR A 59 21.92 13.58 10.95
CA TYR A 59 23.06 14.46 11.16
C TYR A 59 24.13 14.26 10.07
N GLN A 60 24.41 13.01 9.70
CA GLN A 60 25.39 12.69 8.66
C GLN A 60 24.90 13.01 7.24
N PHE A 61 23.61 12.82 6.98
CA PHE A 61 22.99 12.97 5.66
C PHE A 61 21.77 13.90 5.71
N PRO A 62 21.96 15.20 6.03
CA PRO A 62 20.85 16.14 6.10
C PRO A 62 20.18 16.26 4.73
N GLY A 63 18.84 16.20 4.72
CA GLY A 63 18.05 16.38 3.50
C GLY A 63 17.72 15.10 2.73
N ASN A 64 18.10 13.91 3.23
CA ASN A 64 17.62 12.66 2.63
C ASN A 64 16.12 12.47 2.93
N VAL A 65 15.30 12.54 1.89
CA VAL A 65 13.82 12.44 1.98
C VAL A 65 13.37 11.13 2.63
N ASN A 66 13.98 10.00 2.28
CA ASN A 66 13.57 8.69 2.81
C ASN A 66 13.87 8.57 4.30
N LEU A 67 15.02 9.10 4.71
CA LEU A 67 15.44 9.15 6.10
C LEU A 67 14.49 10.01 6.94
N LEU A 68 14.20 11.23 6.48
CA LEU A 68 13.29 12.15 7.18
C LEU A 68 11.87 11.57 7.28
N LYS A 69 11.40 10.87 6.24
CA LYS A 69 10.10 10.17 6.30
C LYS A 69 10.08 9.07 7.35
N ALA A 70 11.11 8.23 7.39
CA ALA A 70 11.23 7.19 8.41
C ALA A 70 11.28 7.80 9.82
N HIS A 71 12.08 8.85 9.99
CA HIS A 71 12.21 9.57 11.26
C HIS A 71 10.89 10.18 11.74
N ALA A 72 10.13 10.87 10.87
CA ALA A 72 8.82 11.41 11.21
C ALA A 72 7.81 10.32 11.63
N ARG A 73 7.86 9.13 10.99
CA ARG A 73 7.01 8.00 11.36
C ARG A 73 7.37 7.43 12.74
N THR A 74 8.67 7.26 13.01
CA THR A 74 9.15 6.78 14.31
C THR A 74 8.77 7.76 15.44
N LEU A 75 8.97 9.07 15.25
CA LEU A 75 8.56 10.10 16.23
C LEU A 75 7.04 10.07 16.49
N ALA A 76 6.23 9.86 15.44
CA ALA A 76 4.79 9.73 15.58
C ALA A 76 4.38 8.51 16.42
N LYS A 77 5.12 7.40 16.35
CA LYS A 77 4.90 6.20 17.19
C LYS A 77 5.31 6.45 18.64
N LEU A 78 6.37 7.21 18.87
CA LEU A 78 6.80 7.66 20.21
C LEU A 78 5.88 8.73 20.84
N GLY A 79 4.88 9.22 20.11
CA GLY A 79 4.00 10.30 20.58
C GLY A 79 4.65 11.69 20.59
N GLN A 80 5.84 11.83 19.99
CA GLN A 80 6.56 13.08 19.77
C GLN A 80 5.99 13.79 18.53
N PHE A 81 4.72 14.21 18.65
CA PHE A 81 3.96 14.71 17.51
C PHE A 81 4.47 16.05 16.99
N GLN A 82 5.00 16.91 17.86
CA GLN A 82 5.50 18.22 17.44
C GLN A 82 6.76 18.08 16.58
N GLU A 83 7.71 17.28 17.03
CA GLU A 83 8.95 16.99 16.32
C GLU A 83 8.68 16.29 14.98
N ALA A 84 7.71 15.37 14.96
CA ALA A 84 7.26 14.75 13.72
C ALA A 84 6.65 15.76 12.73
N ILE A 85 5.88 16.75 13.22
CA ILE A 85 5.32 17.85 12.42
C ILE A 85 6.44 18.72 11.86
N ASP A 86 7.44 19.06 12.68
CA ASP A 86 8.58 19.89 12.26
C ASP A 86 9.38 19.20 11.13
N ILE A 87 9.57 17.88 11.20
CA ILE A 87 10.18 17.12 10.10
C ILE A 87 9.31 17.14 8.84
N CYS A 88 7.98 17.08 8.97
CA CYS A 88 7.05 17.19 7.84
C CYS A 88 7.14 18.57 7.18
N ASP A 89 7.20 19.63 7.96
CA ASP A 89 7.36 20.99 7.44
C ASP A 89 8.70 21.17 6.74
N ARG A 90 9.76 20.55 7.26
CA ARG A 90 11.07 20.51 6.59
C ARG A 90 10.99 19.78 5.25
N LEU A 91 10.36 18.60 5.22
CA LEU A 91 10.12 17.82 4.00
C LEU A 91 9.35 18.62 2.95
N GLU A 92 8.33 19.37 3.36
CA GLU A 92 7.50 20.18 2.46
C GLU A 92 8.24 21.42 1.95
N ASN A 93 8.80 22.22 2.86
CA ASN A 93 9.35 23.54 2.56
C ASN A 93 10.75 23.48 1.95
N GLU A 94 11.64 22.62 2.46
CA GLU A 94 13.03 22.53 1.99
C GLU A 94 13.18 21.58 0.81
N LEU A 95 12.45 20.45 0.83
CA LEU A 95 12.65 19.36 -0.14
C LEU A 95 11.51 19.23 -1.16
N GLY A 96 10.48 20.08 -1.07
CA GLY A 96 9.35 20.08 -1.99
C GLY A 96 8.51 18.81 -1.95
N TYR A 97 8.58 18.03 -0.87
CA TYR A 97 7.84 16.78 -0.72
C TYR A 97 6.39 17.05 -0.29
N ALA A 98 5.55 17.46 -1.24
CA ALA A 98 4.15 17.86 -1.01
C ALA A 98 3.25 16.79 -0.34
N ARG A 99 3.68 15.52 -0.31
CA ARG A 99 2.97 14.45 0.43
C ARG A 99 3.19 14.53 1.94
N ALA A 100 4.17 15.29 2.44
CA ALA A 100 4.32 15.51 3.88
C ALA A 100 3.06 16.15 4.49
N ALA A 101 2.38 17.04 3.76
CA ALA A 101 1.15 17.69 4.21
C ALA A 101 0.01 16.71 4.53
N SER A 102 -0.09 15.57 3.83
CA SER A 102 -1.12 14.56 4.17
C SER A 102 -0.80 13.81 5.45
N PHE A 103 0.48 13.60 5.76
CA PHE A 103 0.93 12.99 7.01
C PHE A 103 0.90 13.97 8.19
N ARG A 104 1.11 15.28 7.95
CA ARG A 104 1.08 16.33 8.98
C ARG A 104 -0.29 16.51 9.64
N LYS A 105 -1.36 16.55 8.84
CA LYS A 105 -2.75 16.77 9.32
C LYS A 105 -3.19 15.81 10.45
N PRO A 106 -3.04 14.48 10.34
CA PRO A 106 -3.41 13.58 11.43
C PRO A 106 -2.53 13.77 12.67
N LEU A 107 -1.26 14.18 12.52
CA LEU A 107 -0.40 14.49 13.66
C LEU A 107 -0.86 15.75 14.40
N GLU A 108 -1.23 16.82 13.68
CA GLU A 108 -1.82 18.03 14.26
C GLU A 108 -3.12 17.71 15.04
N ALA A 109 -3.97 16.84 14.49
CA ALA A 109 -5.18 16.39 15.16
C ALA A 109 -4.89 15.63 16.46
N LYS A 110 -3.89 14.72 16.44
CA LYS A 110 -3.44 13.99 17.64
C LYS A 110 -2.83 14.92 18.69
N LEU A 111 -2.00 15.87 18.27
CA LEU A 111 -1.41 16.87 19.15
C LEU A 111 -2.48 17.72 19.84
N ARG A 112 -3.49 18.18 19.07
CA ARG A 112 -4.64 18.94 19.60
C ARG A 112 -5.52 18.12 20.54
N ALA A 113 -5.71 16.83 20.26
CA ALA A 113 -6.43 15.94 21.16
C ALA A 113 -5.66 15.76 22.48
N ARG A 114 -4.33 15.60 22.41
CA ARG A 114 -3.46 15.48 23.58
C ARG A 114 -3.42 16.77 24.41
N SER A 115 -3.33 17.94 23.79
CA SER A 115 -3.35 19.22 24.52
C SER A 115 -4.68 19.44 25.24
N LYS A 116 -5.81 19.14 24.57
CA LYS A 116 -7.14 19.20 25.19
C LYS A 116 -7.28 18.24 26.38
N ALA A 117 -6.70 17.04 26.30
CA ALA A 117 -6.72 16.10 27.41
C ALA A 117 -5.92 16.59 28.62
N ILE A 118 -4.78 17.28 28.40
CA ILE A 118 -3.99 17.89 29.46
C ILE A 118 -4.77 19.04 30.12
N ASP A 119 -5.41 19.91 29.34
CA ASP A 119 -6.20 21.02 29.88
C ASP A 119 -7.37 20.55 30.75
N LEU A 120 -8.01 19.42 30.40
CA LEU A 120 -9.10 18.84 31.19
C LEU A 120 -8.63 18.14 32.49
N SER A 121 -7.33 17.81 32.59
CA SER A 121 -6.76 17.21 33.80
C SER A 121 -6.36 18.22 34.86
N PHE A 122 -6.35 19.52 34.52
CA PHE A 122 -5.99 20.61 35.42
C PHE A 122 -7.24 21.40 35.82
N ASP A 123 -8.19 20.74 36.49
CA ASP A 123 -9.20 21.43 37.28
C ASP A 123 -8.80 21.36 38.77
N PRO A 124 -8.21 22.44 39.33
CA PRO A 124 -7.79 22.47 40.73
C PRO A 124 -8.95 22.36 41.73
N ASN A 125 -10.21 22.36 41.28
CA ASN A 125 -11.41 22.18 42.10
C ASN A 125 -12.17 20.87 41.86
N ALA A 126 -11.70 19.95 41.01
CA ALA A 126 -12.43 18.72 40.64
C ALA A 126 -12.39 17.57 41.68
N HIS A 127 -12.16 17.88 42.97
CA HIS A 127 -12.50 16.95 44.04
C HIS A 127 -13.94 17.19 44.49
N ALA A 128 -14.78 16.16 44.32
CA ALA A 128 -16.16 16.05 44.80
C ALA A 128 -17.26 16.52 43.83
N ASN A 129 -17.43 15.79 42.72
CA ASN A 129 -18.71 15.16 42.35
C ASN A 129 -18.58 14.47 40.99
N GLU A 130 -18.51 13.14 40.98
CA GLU A 130 -18.69 12.34 39.76
C GLU A 130 -20.18 12.05 39.55
N PRO A 131 -20.84 12.58 38.51
CA PRO A 131 -22.04 11.98 37.97
C PRO A 131 -21.70 11.03 36.82
N ALA A 132 -22.35 9.86 36.82
CA ALA A 132 -22.31 8.88 35.74
C ALA A 132 -22.84 9.50 34.43
N VAL A 133 -22.02 9.51 33.39
CA VAL A 133 -22.40 9.96 32.04
C VAL A 133 -22.68 8.74 31.16
N GLU A 134 -23.97 8.55 30.86
CA GLU A 134 -24.45 7.68 29.78
C GLU A 134 -23.94 8.20 28.43
N MET A 135 -23.23 7.35 27.69
CA MET A 135 -22.84 7.62 26.31
C MET A 135 -23.97 7.21 25.34
N GLU A 136 -24.81 8.18 24.95
CA GLU A 136 -25.67 8.05 23.77
C GLU A 136 -24.83 8.12 22.49
N ALA A 137 -24.84 7.03 21.73
CA ALA A 137 -24.20 6.93 20.42
C ALA A 137 -25.03 7.67 19.36
N MET A 138 -24.63 8.90 18.99
CA MET A 138 -25.11 9.57 17.78
C MET A 138 -24.61 8.83 16.53
N SER A 139 -25.53 8.14 15.86
CA SER A 139 -25.36 7.57 14.54
C SER A 139 -25.38 8.69 13.49
N ALA A 140 -24.25 8.92 12.82
CA ALA A 140 -24.14 9.85 11.70
C ALA A 140 -24.35 9.10 10.38
N GLU A 141 -25.50 9.34 9.73
CA GLU A 141 -25.75 8.95 8.34
C GLU A 141 -24.82 9.75 7.40
N GLY A 142 -23.79 9.08 6.89
CA GLY A 142 -22.87 9.63 5.91
C GLY A 142 -23.47 9.60 4.50
N ALA A 143 -23.89 10.76 4.00
CA ALA A 143 -24.16 10.97 2.58
C ALA A 143 -22.86 10.75 1.77
N GLU A 144 -22.89 9.81 0.83
CA GLU A 144 -21.74 9.51 -0.04
C GLU A 144 -21.41 10.70 -0.95
N GLU A 145 -20.43 11.49 -0.54
CA GLU A 145 -19.84 12.53 -1.36
C GLU A 145 -19.05 11.87 -2.50
N LYS A 146 -19.62 11.82 -3.71
CA LYS A 146 -18.91 11.41 -4.92
C LYS A 146 -17.78 12.40 -5.19
N LYS A 147 -16.61 12.11 -4.64
CA LYS A 147 -15.39 12.89 -4.79
C LYS A 147 -15.11 13.08 -6.29
N ALA A 148 -15.37 14.28 -6.81
CA ALA A 148 -15.14 14.61 -8.20
C ALA A 148 -13.67 14.33 -8.53
N ARG A 149 -13.42 13.37 -9.42
CA ARG A 149 -12.07 13.04 -9.89
C ARG A 149 -11.49 14.30 -10.54
N ARG A 150 -10.66 15.06 -9.80
CA ARG A 150 -9.94 16.21 -10.36
C ARG A 150 -9.06 15.69 -11.49
N PHE A 151 -9.39 16.03 -12.73
CA PHE A 151 -8.60 15.69 -13.91
C PHE A 151 -7.24 16.40 -13.84
N ARG A 152 -6.25 15.75 -13.21
CA ARG A 152 -4.86 16.22 -13.22
C ARG A 152 -4.26 15.95 -14.61
N ILE A 153 -4.26 16.95 -15.48
CA ILE A 153 -3.51 16.93 -16.74
C ILE A 153 -2.04 17.19 -16.38
N LYS A 154 -1.12 16.30 -16.77
CA LYS A 154 0.32 16.50 -16.58
C LYS A 154 0.76 17.80 -17.30
N PRO A 155 1.65 18.62 -16.71
CA PRO A 155 2.00 19.94 -17.26
C PRO A 155 2.54 19.89 -18.69
N ILE A 156 3.27 18.83 -19.05
CA ILE A 156 3.77 18.60 -20.41
C ILE A 156 2.62 18.48 -21.43
N ARG A 157 1.55 17.74 -21.08
CA ARG A 157 0.39 17.56 -21.97
C ARG A 157 -0.40 18.85 -22.11
N LEU A 158 -0.48 19.63 -21.04
CA LEU A 158 -1.08 20.95 -21.07
C LEU A 158 -0.28 21.89 -21.98
N GLY A 159 1.05 21.88 -21.88
CA GLY A 159 1.94 22.66 -22.74
C GLY A 159 1.77 22.36 -24.23
N ILE A 160 1.70 21.08 -24.62
CA ILE A 160 1.45 20.67 -26.01
C ILE A 160 0.08 21.15 -26.50
N LEU A 161 -0.97 20.99 -25.67
CA LEU A 161 -2.31 21.42 -26.03
C LEU A 161 -2.39 22.96 -26.19
N ILE A 162 -1.73 23.70 -25.31
CA ILE A 162 -1.61 25.16 -25.42
C ILE A 162 -0.88 25.55 -26.70
N LEU A 163 0.26 24.93 -27.00
CA LEU A 163 1.03 25.22 -28.21
C LEU A 163 0.21 24.98 -29.48
N LEU A 164 -0.58 23.90 -29.51
CA LEU A 164 -1.46 23.58 -30.64
C LEU A 164 -2.58 24.62 -30.80
N VAL A 165 -3.21 25.03 -29.71
CA VAL A 165 -4.24 26.09 -29.72
C VAL A 165 -3.65 27.44 -30.14
N VAL A 166 -2.45 27.79 -29.67
CA VAL A 166 -1.73 29.01 -30.09
C VAL A 166 -1.39 28.96 -31.58
N GLY A 167 -0.92 27.82 -32.08
CA GLY A 167 -0.67 27.62 -33.52
C GLY A 167 -1.93 27.78 -34.38
N MET A 168 -3.09 27.34 -33.89
CA MET A 168 -4.39 27.58 -34.53
C MET A 168 -4.77 29.06 -34.51
N TYR A 169 -4.53 29.75 -33.40
CA TYR A 169 -4.85 31.18 -33.24
C TYR A 169 -4.09 32.05 -34.25
N PHE A 170 -2.79 31.83 -34.40
CA PHE A 170 -1.94 32.55 -35.36
C PHE A 170 -2.06 32.04 -36.81
N GLN A 171 -3.05 31.18 -37.10
CA GLN A 171 -3.28 30.59 -38.43
C GLN A 171 -2.12 29.76 -38.99
N TYR A 172 -1.14 29.37 -38.15
CA TYR A 172 -0.09 28.42 -38.53
C TYR A 172 -0.64 27.00 -38.71
N VAL A 173 -1.75 26.67 -38.05
CA VAL A 173 -2.46 25.39 -38.18
C VAL A 173 -3.93 25.66 -38.54
N PRO A 174 -4.45 25.11 -39.66
CA PRO A 174 -5.86 25.23 -39.99
C PRO A 174 -6.75 24.68 -38.87
N TYR A 175 -7.84 25.39 -38.53
CA TYR A 175 -8.68 25.04 -37.37
C TYR A 175 -9.23 23.60 -37.41
N TRP A 176 -9.62 23.12 -38.60
CA TRP A 176 -10.11 21.76 -38.78
C TRP A 176 -9.04 20.70 -38.48
N LEU A 177 -7.78 20.98 -38.87
CA LEU A 177 -6.65 20.08 -38.64
C LEU A 177 -6.29 20.05 -37.16
N GLY A 178 -6.19 21.23 -36.53
CA GLY A 178 -5.89 21.34 -35.10
C GLY A 178 -6.97 20.71 -34.22
N GLY A 179 -8.25 20.98 -34.52
CA GLY A 179 -9.38 20.33 -33.86
C GLY A 179 -9.39 18.81 -34.06
N GLY A 180 -9.08 18.35 -35.27
CA GLY A 180 -8.94 16.93 -35.59
C GLY A 180 -7.84 16.24 -34.78
N LEU A 181 -6.67 16.86 -34.64
CA LEU A 181 -5.56 16.33 -33.83
C LEU A 181 -5.90 16.25 -32.34
N ILE A 182 -6.58 17.26 -31.79
CA ILE A 182 -7.05 17.24 -30.40
C ILE A 182 -8.04 16.09 -30.21
N ALA A 183 -9.05 15.97 -31.08
CA ALA A 183 -10.04 14.91 -31.01
C ALA A 183 -9.39 13.51 -31.12
N ALA A 184 -8.50 13.33 -32.10
CA ALA A 184 -7.74 12.10 -32.28
C ALA A 184 -6.89 11.75 -31.06
N TYR A 185 -6.21 12.73 -30.44
CA TYR A 185 -5.44 12.52 -29.22
C TYR A 185 -6.31 11.97 -28.07
N PHE A 186 -7.47 12.57 -27.83
CA PHE A 186 -8.39 12.11 -26.77
C PHE A 186 -8.98 10.73 -27.09
N LEU A 187 -9.34 10.48 -28.36
CA LEU A 187 -9.83 9.16 -28.80
C LEU A 187 -8.77 8.08 -28.63
N ILE A 188 -7.54 8.33 -29.09
CA ILE A 188 -6.41 7.41 -28.94
C ILE A 188 -6.13 7.17 -27.45
N LYS A 189 -6.08 8.21 -26.63
CA LYS A 189 -5.86 8.07 -25.18
C LYS A 189 -6.96 7.24 -24.51
N PHE A 190 -8.21 7.46 -24.88
CA PHE A 190 -9.34 6.70 -24.36
C PHE A 190 -9.31 5.24 -24.81
N ALA A 191 -9.03 5.00 -26.09
CA ALA A 191 -8.90 3.68 -26.68
C ALA A 191 -7.71 2.92 -26.08
N LEU A 192 -6.53 3.54 -26.02
CA LEU A 192 -5.32 2.98 -25.40
C LEU A 192 -5.53 2.70 -23.92
N GLY A 193 -6.21 3.59 -23.18
CA GLY A 193 -6.50 3.35 -21.77
C GLY A 193 -7.33 2.09 -21.55
N LYS A 194 -8.41 1.92 -22.33
CA LYS A 194 -9.24 0.72 -22.27
C LYS A 194 -8.50 -0.53 -22.76
N ALA A 195 -7.76 -0.41 -23.87
CA ALA A 195 -7.00 -1.51 -24.45
C ALA A 195 -5.88 -1.98 -23.52
N PHE A 196 -5.18 -1.06 -22.85
CA PHE A 196 -4.12 -1.37 -21.91
C PHE A 196 -4.68 -2.10 -20.69
N VAL A 197 -5.75 -1.59 -20.06
CA VAL A 197 -6.41 -2.30 -18.95
C VAL A 197 -6.90 -3.69 -19.41
N ALA A 198 -7.48 -3.78 -20.60
CA ALA A 198 -7.91 -5.07 -21.15
C ALA A 198 -6.72 -6.03 -21.35
N LEU A 199 -5.59 -5.56 -21.90
CA LEU A 199 -4.39 -6.35 -22.16
C LEU A 199 -3.75 -6.85 -20.86
N PHE A 200 -3.63 -6.00 -19.84
CA PHE A 200 -3.13 -6.38 -18.52
C PHE A 200 -4.07 -7.36 -17.80
N SER A 201 -5.38 -7.31 -18.08
CA SER A 201 -6.33 -8.29 -17.52
C SER A 201 -6.25 -9.68 -18.15
N ILE A 202 -5.63 -9.85 -19.33
CA ILE A 202 -5.57 -11.13 -20.04
C ILE A 202 -4.87 -12.22 -19.21
N PRO A 203 -3.63 -12.04 -18.70
CA PRO A 203 -2.97 -13.09 -17.92
C PRO A 203 -3.77 -13.49 -16.68
N PHE A 204 -4.35 -12.52 -15.95
CA PHE A 204 -5.20 -12.80 -14.79
C PHE A 204 -6.47 -13.56 -15.16
N LYS A 205 -7.11 -13.23 -16.29
CA LYS A 205 -8.25 -13.99 -16.81
C LYS A 205 -7.87 -15.40 -17.23
N MET A 206 -6.67 -15.60 -17.77
CA MET A 206 -6.19 -16.91 -18.17
C MET A 206 -5.81 -17.78 -16.96
N LYS A 207 -5.16 -17.21 -15.94
CA LYS A 207 -4.90 -17.89 -14.66
C LYS A 207 -6.21 -18.23 -13.94
N GLY A 208 -7.11 -17.25 -13.79
CA GLY A 208 -8.41 -17.43 -13.16
C GLY A 208 -9.26 -18.56 -13.76
N LYS A 209 -9.08 -18.84 -15.05
CA LYS A 209 -9.74 -19.97 -15.70
C LYS A 209 -9.36 -21.31 -15.09
N ALA A 210 -8.20 -21.48 -14.46
CA ALA A 210 -7.79 -22.75 -13.85
C ALA A 210 -8.86 -23.30 -12.88
N LEU A 211 -9.54 -22.42 -12.14
CA LEU A 211 -10.60 -22.77 -11.19
C LEU A 211 -12.01 -22.42 -11.67
N ALA A 212 -12.18 -22.01 -12.92
CA ALA A 212 -13.51 -21.69 -13.44
C ALA A 212 -14.37 -22.97 -13.54
N GLY A 213 -15.38 -23.07 -12.68
CA GLY A 213 -16.23 -24.26 -12.52
C GLY A 213 -15.68 -25.29 -11.53
N ALA A 214 -14.71 -24.93 -10.70
CA ALA A 214 -14.24 -25.79 -9.62
C ALA A 214 -15.36 -26.04 -8.59
N THR A 215 -15.35 -27.21 -7.98
CA THR A 215 -16.21 -27.54 -6.84
C THR A 215 -15.45 -27.40 -5.54
N VAL A 216 -16.16 -27.08 -4.47
CA VAL A 216 -15.59 -26.98 -3.12
C VAL A 216 -16.40 -27.86 -2.20
N GLU A 217 -15.70 -28.72 -1.48
CA GLU A 217 -16.25 -29.56 -0.42
C GLU A 217 -15.72 -29.04 0.91
N LEU A 218 -16.62 -28.78 1.87
CA LEU A 218 -16.28 -28.27 3.19
C LEU A 218 -16.22 -29.42 4.19
N HIS A 219 -15.08 -29.57 4.84
CA HIS A 219 -14.85 -30.57 5.89
C HIS A 219 -15.07 -30.01 7.28
N GLY A 220 -14.78 -28.72 7.51
CA GLY A 220 -14.95 -28.09 8.81
C GLY A 220 -14.71 -26.58 8.80
N ILE A 221 -15.25 -25.91 9.82
CA ILE A 221 -15.05 -24.48 10.09
C ILE A 221 -14.63 -24.31 11.54
N GLU A 222 -13.51 -23.62 11.75
CA GLU A 222 -12.98 -23.30 13.07
C GLU A 222 -12.84 -21.77 13.20
N TRP A 223 -13.67 -21.14 14.03
CA TRP A 223 -13.62 -19.69 14.24
C TRP A 223 -12.33 -19.30 14.95
N SER A 224 -11.74 -18.19 14.52
CA SER A 224 -10.47 -17.71 15.07
C SER A 224 -10.53 -16.21 15.38
N GLU A 225 -9.57 -15.75 16.18
CA GLU A 225 -9.33 -14.34 16.39
C GLU A 225 -8.66 -13.71 15.17
N LYS A 226 -8.60 -12.38 15.15
CA LYS A 226 -7.88 -11.65 14.10
C LYS A 226 -6.40 -12.04 14.13
N PRO A 227 -5.78 -12.45 13.00
CA PRO A 227 -4.36 -12.72 12.97
C PRO A 227 -3.57 -11.42 13.23
N LYS A 228 -2.44 -11.54 13.95
CA LYS A 228 -1.62 -10.39 14.38
C LYS A 228 -1.08 -9.57 13.19
N ASP A 229 -0.81 -10.24 12.07
CA ASP A 229 -0.18 -9.63 10.89
C ASP A 229 -1.17 -8.98 9.92
N ALA A 230 -2.48 -8.99 10.23
CA ALA A 230 -3.51 -8.46 9.34
C ALA A 230 -3.46 -6.92 9.16
N ASP A 231 -2.74 -6.19 10.01
CA ASP A 231 -2.73 -4.73 10.01
C ASP A 231 -1.58 -4.10 9.21
N THR A 232 -0.64 -4.92 8.72
CA THR A 232 0.62 -4.42 8.14
C THR A 232 0.53 -3.94 6.68
N ASP A 233 -0.51 -4.35 5.94
CA ASP A 233 -0.61 -4.13 4.48
C ASP A 233 -1.47 -2.93 4.06
N ASP A 234 -2.00 -2.19 5.03
CA ASP A 234 -3.07 -1.25 4.76
C ASP A 234 -2.47 0.14 4.47
N ASP A 235 -1.92 0.31 3.26
CA ASP A 235 -1.41 1.56 2.65
C ASP A 235 -1.98 2.80 3.37
N GLU A 236 -1.19 3.35 4.31
CA GLU A 236 -1.62 4.34 5.32
C GLU A 236 -2.01 5.71 4.73
N ASP A 237 -2.01 5.88 3.41
CA ASP A 237 -2.08 7.18 2.74
C ASP A 237 -3.52 7.61 2.35
N GLU A 238 -4.55 6.76 2.47
CA GLU A 238 -5.95 7.14 2.21
C GLU A 238 -6.84 7.03 3.47
N PRO A 239 -7.68 8.05 3.77
CA PRO A 239 -8.63 7.97 4.87
C PRO A 239 -9.63 6.85 4.60
N LYS A 240 -9.47 5.73 5.31
CA LYS A 240 -10.29 4.53 5.11
C LYS A 240 -11.70 4.80 5.62
N LYS A 241 -12.70 4.50 4.78
CA LYS A 241 -14.08 4.37 5.26
C LYS A 241 -14.09 3.35 6.41
N PRO A 242 -14.91 3.53 7.46
CA PRO A 242 -15.02 2.54 8.53
C PRO A 242 -15.36 1.19 7.91
N LYS A 243 -14.45 0.21 8.02
CA LYS A 243 -14.67 -1.15 7.54
C LYS A 243 -15.73 -1.81 8.44
N PRO A 244 -16.69 -2.58 7.89
CA PRO A 244 -17.64 -3.31 8.71
C PRO A 244 -16.90 -4.29 9.64
N PRO A 245 -17.49 -4.69 10.78
CA PRO A 245 -16.87 -5.66 11.66
C PRO A 245 -16.60 -6.97 10.89
N LEU A 246 -15.34 -7.41 10.92
CA LEU A 246 -14.88 -8.62 10.25
C LEU A 246 -14.80 -9.78 11.24
N ARG A 247 -15.01 -11.00 10.75
CA ARG A 247 -14.78 -12.25 11.47
C ARG A 247 -13.75 -13.08 10.71
N TYR A 248 -13.07 -13.96 11.43
CA TYR A 248 -12.02 -14.81 10.91
C TYR A 248 -12.35 -16.27 11.20
N ALA A 249 -12.11 -17.14 10.22
CA ALA A 249 -12.30 -18.57 10.40
C ALA A 249 -11.30 -19.36 9.55
N TRP A 250 -10.83 -20.48 10.11
CA TRP A 250 -10.15 -21.53 9.39
C TRP A 250 -11.19 -22.42 8.69
N LEU A 251 -11.10 -22.50 7.36
CA LEU A 251 -11.96 -23.30 6.50
C LEU A 251 -11.16 -24.51 6.00
N ASP A 252 -11.50 -25.72 6.46
CA ASP A 252 -10.95 -26.97 5.92
C ASP A 252 -11.77 -27.38 4.71
N VAL A 253 -11.20 -27.24 3.52
CA VAL A 253 -11.90 -27.42 2.25
C VAL A 253 -11.09 -28.26 1.28
N THR A 254 -11.77 -29.07 0.47
CA THR A 254 -11.21 -29.66 -0.74
C THR A 254 -11.71 -28.90 -1.96
N ILE A 255 -10.77 -28.34 -2.72
CA ILE A 255 -11.05 -27.65 -3.98
C ILE A 255 -10.72 -28.62 -5.11
N THR A 256 -11.69 -28.89 -5.97
CA THR A 256 -11.53 -29.76 -7.14
C THR A 256 -11.70 -28.95 -8.42
N PRO A 257 -10.59 -28.60 -9.11
CA PRO A 257 -10.63 -27.96 -10.42
C PRO A 257 -11.26 -28.89 -11.46
N PRO A 258 -11.93 -28.36 -12.49
CA PRO A 258 -12.38 -29.18 -13.60
C PRO A 258 -11.19 -29.77 -14.37
N VAL A 259 -11.32 -31.00 -14.86
CA VAL A 259 -10.29 -31.64 -15.68
C VAL A 259 -10.10 -30.87 -16.98
N ARG A 260 -8.89 -30.40 -17.25
CA ARG A 260 -8.52 -29.67 -18.47
C ARG A 260 -7.19 -30.15 -19.03
N THR A 261 -7.13 -30.24 -20.36
CA THR A 261 -5.93 -30.66 -21.10
C THR A 261 -5.14 -29.49 -21.67
N GLN A 262 -5.72 -28.28 -21.73
CA GLN A 262 -5.10 -27.08 -22.30
C GLN A 262 -5.24 -25.86 -21.37
N GLY A 263 -4.26 -24.94 -21.46
CA GLY A 263 -4.23 -23.70 -20.69
C GLY A 263 -3.57 -23.83 -19.31
N PHE A 264 -3.83 -22.86 -18.43
CA PHE A 264 -3.35 -22.92 -17.05
C PHE A 264 -4.09 -24.02 -16.28
N THR A 265 -3.34 -25.03 -15.87
CA THR A 265 -3.82 -26.18 -15.08
C THR A 265 -3.37 -26.13 -13.62
N HIS A 266 -2.43 -25.24 -13.31
CA HIS A 266 -1.94 -24.99 -11.96
C HIS A 266 -2.62 -23.76 -11.38
N TRP A 267 -2.78 -23.74 -10.06
CA TRP A 267 -3.34 -22.62 -9.31
C TRP A 267 -2.62 -22.48 -7.96
N GLU A 268 -2.71 -21.29 -7.37
CA GLU A 268 -2.02 -20.92 -6.12
C GLU A 268 -3.07 -20.64 -5.03
N PRO A 269 -3.13 -21.43 -3.94
CA PRO A 269 -4.10 -21.20 -2.89
C PRO A 269 -3.99 -19.84 -2.20
N GLY A 270 -2.78 -19.27 -2.12
CA GLY A 270 -2.55 -17.95 -1.52
C GLY A 270 -3.17 -16.79 -2.33
N GLU A 271 -3.46 -16.99 -3.62
CA GLU A 271 -4.16 -15.99 -4.44
C GLU A 271 -5.70 -16.15 -4.39
N LEU A 272 -6.22 -17.09 -3.60
CA LEU A 272 -7.65 -17.21 -3.37
C LEU A 272 -8.19 -16.01 -2.59
N MET A 273 -9.44 -15.70 -2.86
CA MET A 273 -10.21 -14.70 -2.12
C MET A 273 -11.60 -15.25 -1.81
N VAL A 274 -12.27 -14.64 -0.83
CA VAL A 274 -13.67 -14.95 -0.52
C VAL A 274 -14.51 -13.70 -0.60
N ALA A 275 -15.78 -13.82 -0.96
CA ALA A 275 -16.74 -12.73 -0.79
C ALA A 275 -18.09 -13.29 -0.34
N PRO A 276 -18.94 -12.49 0.35
CA PRO A 276 -20.32 -12.87 0.58
C PRO A 276 -21.01 -13.31 -0.71
N SER A 277 -21.81 -14.38 -0.68
CA SER A 277 -22.41 -14.93 -1.91
C SER A 277 -23.41 -13.98 -2.60
N THR A 278 -23.88 -12.96 -1.87
CA THR A 278 -24.69 -11.86 -2.39
C THR A 278 -23.91 -10.93 -3.33
N ILE A 279 -22.58 -10.87 -3.22
CA ILE A 279 -21.72 -10.02 -4.04
C ILE A 279 -21.39 -10.72 -5.36
N LYS A 280 -21.70 -10.04 -6.47
CA LYS A 280 -21.34 -10.49 -7.83
C LYS A 280 -20.12 -9.73 -8.34
N ILE A 281 -19.01 -10.43 -8.50
CA ILE A 281 -17.79 -9.91 -9.11
C ILE A 281 -17.90 -10.03 -10.63
N LYS A 282 -17.97 -8.91 -11.35
CA LYS A 282 -18.09 -8.91 -12.83
C LYS A 282 -16.80 -8.47 -13.51
N LYS A 283 -15.99 -7.67 -12.83
CA LYS A 283 -14.75 -7.09 -13.35
C LYS A 283 -13.63 -7.26 -12.33
N LEU A 284 -12.40 -7.08 -12.79
CA LEU A 284 -11.23 -7.11 -11.92
C LEU A 284 -11.32 -6.00 -10.85
N ASP A 285 -11.80 -4.82 -11.22
CA ASP A 285 -12.05 -3.69 -10.29
C ASP A 285 -13.10 -4.01 -9.21
N ASP A 286 -13.90 -5.07 -9.35
CA ASP A 286 -14.82 -5.49 -8.29
C ASP A 286 -14.10 -6.33 -7.22
N MET A 287 -12.87 -6.80 -7.45
CA MET A 287 -12.12 -7.62 -6.51
C MET A 287 -11.81 -6.91 -5.19
N ASP A 288 -11.87 -5.57 -5.15
CA ASP A 288 -11.78 -4.79 -3.92
C ASP A 288 -12.94 -5.08 -2.93
N LYS A 289 -13.98 -5.78 -3.39
CA LYS A 289 -15.11 -6.25 -2.56
C LYS A 289 -14.88 -7.65 -2.00
N CYS A 290 -13.82 -8.33 -2.44
CA CYS A 290 -13.41 -9.61 -1.90
C CYS A 290 -12.51 -9.39 -0.68
N PHE A 291 -12.49 -10.39 0.17
CA PHE A 291 -11.72 -10.47 1.39
C PHE A 291 -10.57 -11.46 1.19
N ARG A 292 -9.44 -11.17 1.83
CA ARG A 292 -8.19 -11.90 1.59
C ARG A 292 -8.17 -13.22 2.37
N ILE A 293 -7.40 -14.17 1.87
CA ILE A 293 -6.93 -15.31 2.65
C ILE A 293 -5.62 -14.92 3.34
N HIS A 294 -5.59 -14.97 4.67
CA HIS A 294 -4.43 -14.61 5.49
C HIS A 294 -3.39 -15.72 5.57
N SER A 295 -3.84 -16.97 5.55
CA SER A 295 -2.94 -18.12 5.68
C SER A 295 -3.53 -19.35 5.00
N VAL A 296 -2.63 -20.20 4.51
CA VAL A 296 -2.95 -21.48 3.86
C VAL A 296 -2.11 -22.56 4.54
N LYS A 297 -2.76 -23.68 4.87
CA LYS A 297 -2.09 -24.92 5.25
C LYS A 297 -2.53 -26.05 4.32
N PHE A 298 -1.61 -26.88 3.88
CA PHE A 298 -1.95 -28.07 3.11
C PHE A 298 -2.24 -29.23 4.04
N ILE A 299 -3.20 -30.08 3.64
CA ILE A 299 -3.48 -31.32 4.35
C ILE A 299 -2.98 -32.47 3.48
N THR A 300 -1.81 -32.99 3.82
CA THR A 300 -1.15 -34.13 3.14
C THR A 300 -1.15 -35.31 4.10
N ASP A 301 -1.76 -36.43 3.70
CA ASP A 301 -1.85 -37.65 4.53
C ASP A 301 -2.38 -37.40 5.96
N GLY A 302 -3.31 -36.45 6.09
CA GLY A 302 -3.94 -36.07 7.36
C GLY A 302 -3.09 -35.18 8.27
N ARG A 303 -1.93 -34.71 7.81
CA ARG A 303 -1.08 -33.76 8.54
C ARG A 303 -1.22 -32.36 7.96
N GLU A 304 -1.28 -31.36 8.84
CA GLU A 304 -1.20 -29.96 8.46
C GLU A 304 0.26 -29.58 8.19
N GLU A 305 0.57 -29.24 6.95
CA GLU A 305 1.86 -28.68 6.54
C GLU A 305 1.67 -27.18 6.29
N GLN A 306 2.46 -26.37 7.00
CA GLN A 306 2.50 -24.92 6.77
C GLN A 306 3.33 -24.66 5.51
N ASP A 307 2.80 -23.85 4.60
CA ASP A 307 3.46 -23.59 3.33
C ASP A 307 4.28 -22.30 3.34
N ASP A 308 5.34 -22.33 2.56
CA ASP A 308 6.09 -21.15 2.13
C ASP A 308 5.36 -20.54 0.92
N GLU A 309 5.12 -19.23 0.92
CA GLU A 309 4.37 -18.55 -0.14
C GLU A 309 4.84 -18.91 -1.56
N GLY A 310 3.89 -19.26 -2.45
CA GLY A 310 4.14 -19.43 -3.89
C GLY A 310 4.02 -20.87 -4.43
N TYR A 311 3.57 -21.83 -3.63
CA TYR A 311 3.35 -23.19 -4.11
C TYR A 311 2.19 -23.28 -5.12
N LYS A 312 2.47 -23.93 -6.24
CA LYS A 312 1.51 -24.15 -7.34
C LYS A 312 1.03 -25.58 -7.32
N VAL A 313 -0.27 -25.78 -7.14
CA VAL A 313 -0.89 -27.11 -7.16
C VAL A 313 -1.68 -27.37 -8.42
N ARG A 314 -1.89 -28.66 -8.72
CA ARG A 314 -2.71 -29.13 -9.84
C ARG A 314 -3.71 -30.16 -9.32
N GLY A 315 -4.93 -30.11 -9.84
CA GLY A 315 -5.97 -31.07 -9.50
C GLY A 315 -6.60 -30.82 -8.13
N PRO A 316 -7.32 -31.82 -7.59
CA PRO A 316 -7.95 -31.72 -6.28
C PRO A 316 -6.93 -31.50 -5.18
N GLN A 317 -7.19 -30.53 -4.30
CA GLN A 317 -6.34 -30.27 -3.14
C GLN A 317 -7.18 -30.00 -1.91
N ARG A 318 -6.85 -30.68 -0.79
CA ARG A 318 -7.39 -30.36 0.53
C ARG A 318 -6.46 -29.37 1.24
N ILE A 319 -7.04 -28.27 1.71
CA ILE A 319 -6.33 -27.15 2.32
C ILE A 319 -7.16 -26.57 3.48
N LYS A 320 -6.47 -25.98 4.45
CA LYS A 320 -7.05 -25.20 5.53
C LYS A 320 -6.74 -23.72 5.29
N LEU A 321 -7.78 -22.89 5.15
CA LEU A 321 -7.67 -21.48 4.78
C LEU A 321 -8.10 -20.57 5.92
N LEU A 322 -7.25 -19.65 6.37
CA LEU A 322 -7.66 -18.59 7.28
C LEU A 322 -8.26 -17.44 6.47
N ALA A 323 -9.59 -17.37 6.43
CA ALA A 323 -10.31 -16.38 5.65
C ALA A 323 -10.91 -15.31 6.56
N GLU A 324 -10.91 -14.06 6.06
CA GLU A 324 -11.71 -12.97 6.63
C GLU A 324 -13.00 -12.77 5.84
N PHE A 325 -14.07 -12.37 6.53
CA PHE A 325 -15.33 -11.97 5.88
C PHE A 325 -16.20 -11.12 6.84
N PRO A 326 -17.23 -10.42 6.33
CA PRO A 326 -18.12 -9.61 7.15
C PRO A 326 -18.85 -10.43 8.22
N ALA A 327 -19.03 -9.86 9.41
CA ALA A 327 -19.64 -10.56 10.54
C ALA A 327 -21.07 -11.06 10.28
N ASP A 328 -21.79 -10.39 9.38
CA ASP A 328 -23.18 -10.67 8.97
C ASP A 328 -23.29 -11.62 7.77
N ALA A 329 -22.16 -12.06 7.19
CA ALA A 329 -22.16 -12.97 6.05
C ALA A 329 -22.71 -14.36 6.46
N LYS A 330 -23.80 -14.79 5.81
CA LYS A 330 -24.41 -16.11 6.01
C LYS A 330 -23.83 -17.19 5.10
N ALA A 331 -23.34 -16.78 3.93
CA ALA A 331 -22.73 -17.65 2.94
C ALA A 331 -21.62 -16.89 2.22
N ILE A 332 -20.59 -17.62 1.84
CA ILE A 332 -19.42 -17.10 1.13
C ILE A 332 -19.24 -17.86 -0.18
N LYS A 333 -18.55 -17.21 -1.12
CA LYS A 333 -18.15 -17.78 -2.39
C LYS A 333 -16.66 -17.56 -2.59
N PHE A 334 -15.96 -18.57 -3.09
CA PHE A 334 -14.55 -18.43 -3.43
C PHE A 334 -14.38 -17.73 -4.76
N TYR A 335 -13.32 -16.95 -4.86
CA TYR A 335 -12.90 -16.27 -6.06
C TYR A 335 -11.43 -16.54 -6.32
N TYR A 336 -11.11 -16.87 -7.57
CA TYR A 336 -9.74 -16.92 -8.06
C TYR A 336 -9.61 -15.94 -9.20
N TYR A 337 -8.98 -14.80 -8.92
CA TYR A 337 -9.07 -13.60 -9.74
C TYR A 337 -10.54 -13.18 -9.97
N GLY A 338 -11.00 -13.16 -11.22
CA GLY A 338 -12.37 -12.79 -11.58
C GLY A 338 -13.38 -13.93 -11.64
N TYR A 339 -13.02 -15.16 -11.27
CA TYR A 339 -13.90 -16.33 -11.39
C TYR A 339 -14.38 -16.80 -10.03
N GLY A 340 -15.69 -16.68 -9.81
CA GLY A 340 -16.35 -17.21 -8.61
C GLY A 340 -16.71 -18.68 -8.77
N PHE A 341 -16.42 -19.49 -7.75
CA PHE A 341 -16.72 -20.92 -7.67
C PHE A 341 -16.97 -21.31 -6.21
N GLY A 342 -17.58 -22.47 -5.95
CA GLY A 342 -17.82 -22.99 -4.59
C GLY A 342 -18.57 -22.04 -3.66
N GLU A 343 -19.86 -22.28 -3.43
CA GLU A 343 -20.62 -21.54 -2.41
C GLU A 343 -20.70 -22.36 -1.13
N LEU A 344 -20.31 -21.75 0.00
CA LEU A 344 -20.35 -22.37 1.32
C LEU A 344 -21.31 -21.61 2.23
N SER A 345 -22.17 -22.35 2.93
CA SER A 345 -23.01 -21.79 3.98
C SER A 345 -22.25 -21.76 5.31
N LEU A 346 -22.22 -20.58 5.95
CA LEU A 346 -21.61 -20.38 7.27
C LEU A 346 -22.59 -20.63 8.42
N THR A 347 -23.87 -20.85 8.12
CA THR A 347 -24.93 -21.04 9.13
C THR A 347 -24.96 -22.45 9.74
N GLY A 348 -24.07 -23.35 9.32
CA GLY A 348 -23.97 -24.68 9.91
C GLY A 348 -23.32 -24.58 11.30
N GLN A 349 -24.10 -24.84 12.36
CA GLN A 349 -23.55 -25.15 13.67
C GLN A 349 -22.78 -26.47 13.58
N TYR A 350 -21.51 -26.40 13.20
CA TYR A 350 -20.57 -27.47 13.51
C TYR A 350 -20.19 -27.32 14.98
N SER A 351 -21.07 -27.76 15.87
CA SER A 351 -20.75 -28.04 17.27
C SER A 351 -19.91 -29.32 17.28
N HIS A 352 -18.60 -29.18 17.21
CA HIS A 352 -17.65 -30.27 17.45
C HIS A 352 -17.22 -30.28 18.92
#